data_AF-B0DL76-F1
#
_entry.id   AF-B0DL76-F1
#
_cell.length_a   1.000
_cell.length_b   1.000
_cell.length_c   1.000
_cell.angle_alpha   90.00
_cell.angle_beta   90.00
_cell.angle_gamma   90.00
#
_symmetry.space_group_name_H-M   'P 1'
#
loop_
_entity.id
_entity.type
_entity.pdbx_description
1 polymer ?
#
loop_
_entity_poly.entity_id
_entity_poly.type
_entity_poly.pdbx_seq_one_letter_code
_entity_poly.pdbx_strand_id
1 'polypeptide(L)'
;MPSSGQYEEPLIHTYGSPDVFGRRHHNNGDTALEFYERNGEFTVFDALAITELNEAYKPHQKTDVPPPYLKPGQTIPNRMIVTSPNADWMPFISLRPRAVRAREDGRFAWADFTVCPQWFIDTHWHLPFVRSRLLEVKIKDHELGFCWWELRDNHFVEAKGSAYRDLGTLRGDIADFLREEAKKLHLACRDIKQTKDFGRLFYLANKTVDAALQLKFCSFTKRDMIYHICSFQRLYLETLAMFDWHTKWAFRLNDSTGKIYEIDETIMGAITDSPDCIAMLYRAGVPGWYVRPPSSIPHDMTIRCIVAPGWEKMPTTRGPMSEVLDVILTWTRQAPHGMLSSPKFYCTNVRNFGCNFDRGQTTPMKCSNV
;
A
#
# COMPACT_ATOMS: atom_id res chain seq x y z
N MET A 1 -13.95 -40.76 49.79
CA MET A 1 -14.10 -40.71 48.32
C MET A 1 -14.56 -39.30 47.96
N PRO A 2 -13.75 -38.48 47.29
CA PRO A 2 -14.14 -37.12 46.94
C PRO A 2 -15.06 -37.15 45.71
N SER A 3 -16.04 -36.26 45.75
CA SER A 3 -17.09 -36.06 44.76
C SER A 3 -16.54 -35.73 43.36
N SER A 4 -17.19 -36.32 42.37
CA SER A 4 -17.08 -36.04 40.93
C SER A 4 -16.88 -34.56 40.63
N GLY A 5 -15.72 -34.21 40.08
CA GLY A 5 -15.50 -32.93 39.43
C GLY A 5 -16.46 -32.79 38.27
N GLN A 6 -17.39 -31.84 38.40
CA GLN A 6 -18.11 -31.30 37.25
C GLN A 6 -17.05 -30.68 36.35
N TYR A 7 -16.78 -31.32 35.22
CA TYR A 7 -16.20 -30.62 34.09
C TYR A 7 -17.22 -29.56 33.70
N GLU A 8 -16.94 -28.29 34.02
CA GLU A 8 -17.64 -27.18 33.39
C GLU A 8 -17.51 -27.37 31.88
N GLU A 9 -18.63 -27.62 31.20
CA GLU A 9 -18.70 -27.53 29.76
C GLU A 9 -18.11 -26.18 29.34
N PRO A 10 -17.22 -26.13 28.32
CA PRO A 10 -16.71 -24.86 27.83
C PRO A 10 -17.92 -24.03 27.44
N LEU A 11 -18.11 -22.90 28.13
CA LEU A 11 -19.18 -21.94 27.90
C LEU A 11 -19.39 -21.81 26.39
N ILE A 12 -20.49 -22.39 25.91
CA ILE A 12 -20.95 -22.22 24.55
C ILE A 12 -21.11 -20.72 24.38
N HIS A 13 -20.20 -20.12 23.62
CA HIS A 13 -20.20 -18.71 23.28
C HIS A 13 -21.64 -18.31 22.93
N THR A 14 -22.23 -17.39 23.69
CA THR A 14 -23.53 -16.82 23.36
C THR A 14 -23.36 -15.88 22.18
N TYR A 15 -23.21 -16.49 21.00
CA TYR A 15 -23.21 -15.82 19.71
C TYR A 15 -24.47 -14.96 19.60
N GLY A 16 -24.29 -13.64 19.52
CA GLY A 16 -25.37 -12.64 19.51
C GLY A 16 -25.24 -11.55 20.59
N SER A 17 -24.44 -11.78 21.63
CA SER A 17 -24.11 -10.73 22.60
C SER A 17 -23.20 -9.68 21.96
N PRO A 18 -23.47 -8.38 22.15
CA PRO A 18 -22.58 -7.34 21.67
C PRO A 18 -21.18 -7.45 22.26
N ASP A 19 -20.16 -7.02 21.52
CA ASP A 19 -18.80 -6.91 22.00
C ASP A 19 -18.65 -5.85 23.11
N VAL A 20 -17.41 -5.61 23.58
CA VAL A 20 -17.10 -4.55 24.56
C VAL A 20 -17.47 -3.14 24.12
N PHE A 21 -17.72 -2.93 22.83
CA PHE A 21 -18.12 -1.67 22.24
C PHE A 21 -19.57 -1.68 21.76
N GLY A 22 -20.39 -2.65 22.18
CA GLY A 22 -21.81 -2.70 21.80
C GLY A 22 -22.11 -3.13 20.36
N ARG A 23 -21.14 -3.72 19.64
CA ARG A 23 -21.30 -4.17 18.25
C ARG A 23 -21.63 -5.64 18.17
N ARG A 24 -22.44 -6.00 17.18
CA ARG A 24 -22.77 -7.39 16.89
C ARG A 24 -21.70 -8.00 15.99
N HIS A 25 -21.55 -9.31 16.07
CA HIS A 25 -20.63 -10.08 15.23
C HIS A 25 -21.37 -11.22 14.54
N HIS A 26 -20.94 -11.55 13.32
CA HIS A 26 -21.36 -12.76 12.63
C HIS A 26 -20.70 -14.00 13.25
N ASN A 27 -21.19 -15.20 12.88
CA ASN A 27 -20.70 -16.46 13.42
C ASN A 27 -19.21 -16.72 13.13
N ASN A 28 -18.66 -16.10 12.09
CA ASN A 28 -17.25 -16.18 11.72
C ASN A 28 -16.35 -15.20 12.52
N GLY A 29 -16.93 -14.40 13.42
CA GLY A 29 -16.23 -13.40 14.24
C GLY A 29 -16.13 -12.02 13.60
N ASP A 30 -16.58 -11.85 12.36
CA ASP A 30 -16.55 -10.55 11.67
C ASP A 30 -17.55 -9.58 12.32
N THR A 31 -17.18 -8.31 12.40
CA THR A 31 -18.07 -7.25 12.87
C THR A 31 -19.27 -7.14 11.91
N ALA A 32 -20.49 -7.22 12.44
CA ALA A 32 -21.71 -7.01 11.68
C ALA A 32 -21.90 -5.50 11.47
N LEU A 33 -21.35 -5.01 10.36
CA LEU A 33 -21.49 -3.62 9.93
C LEU A 33 -22.87 -3.44 9.27
N GLU A 34 -23.53 -2.33 9.59
CA GLU A 34 -24.84 -1.98 9.04
C GLU A 34 -24.76 -0.61 8.37
N PHE A 35 -25.56 -0.42 7.33
CA PHE A 35 -25.74 0.88 6.70
C PHE A 35 -26.43 1.82 7.69
N TYR A 36 -25.92 3.04 7.79
CA TYR A 36 -26.48 4.05 8.67
C TYR A 36 -26.21 5.43 8.07
N GLU A 37 -27.22 6.28 8.03
CA GLU A 37 -27.05 7.68 7.61
C GLU A 37 -27.72 8.57 8.63
N ARG A 38 -26.94 9.45 9.25
CA ARG A 38 -27.48 10.44 10.19
C ARG A 38 -28.04 11.64 9.42
N ASN A 39 -28.99 12.32 10.03
CA ASN A 39 -29.42 13.63 9.55
C ASN A 39 -28.30 14.65 9.81
N GLY A 40 -27.55 15.02 8.77
CA GLY A 40 -26.46 15.98 8.90
C GLY A 40 -25.50 15.99 7.71
N GLU A 41 -24.46 16.79 7.83
CA GLU A 41 -23.39 16.84 6.83
C GLU A 41 -22.46 15.62 6.94
N PHE A 42 -22.03 15.12 5.79
CA PHE A 42 -21.03 14.06 5.69
C PHE A 42 -19.65 14.64 5.99
N THR A 43 -18.94 14.04 6.94
CA THR A 43 -17.66 14.51 7.47
C THR A 43 -16.51 13.58 7.09
N VAL A 44 -15.27 14.03 7.28
CA VAL A 44 -14.05 13.20 7.10
C VAL A 44 -14.05 11.90 7.92
N PHE A 45 -14.74 11.88 9.06
CA PHE A 45 -14.74 10.71 9.94
C PHE A 45 -15.90 9.74 9.66
N ASP A 46 -16.80 10.11 8.75
CA ASP A 46 -17.79 9.21 8.19
C ASP A 46 -17.16 8.28 7.16
N ALA A 47 -17.88 7.20 6.83
CA ALA A 47 -17.41 6.17 5.92
C ALA A 47 -18.26 6.18 4.64
N LEU A 48 -17.67 6.68 3.55
CA LEU A 48 -18.18 6.41 2.22
C LEU A 48 -18.06 4.90 1.98
N ALA A 49 -16.89 4.34 2.30
CA ALA A 49 -16.65 2.90 2.34
C ALA A 49 -16.06 2.47 3.68
N ILE A 50 -16.48 1.31 4.19
CA ILE A 50 -15.96 0.68 5.40
C ILE A 50 -15.66 -0.81 5.17
N THR A 51 -14.60 -1.30 5.78
CA THR A 51 -14.29 -2.74 5.87
C THR A 51 -13.62 -3.06 7.20
N GLU A 52 -13.68 -4.32 7.61
CA GLU A 52 -12.82 -4.88 8.65
C GLU A 52 -11.60 -5.57 8.01
N LEU A 53 -10.42 -5.46 8.61
CA LEU A 53 -9.23 -6.15 8.11
C LEU A 53 -9.26 -7.64 8.44
N ASN A 54 -8.85 -8.47 7.49
CA ASN A 54 -8.69 -9.92 7.71
C ASN A 54 -7.57 -10.24 8.73
N GLU A 55 -6.64 -9.32 8.95
CA GLU A 55 -5.52 -9.49 9.88
C GLU A 55 -5.91 -9.05 11.29
N ALA A 56 -5.93 -10.02 12.23
CA ALA A 56 -6.01 -9.69 13.64
C ALA A 56 -4.73 -8.97 14.11
N TYR A 57 -4.88 -7.86 14.83
CA TYR A 57 -3.78 -7.25 15.57
C TYR A 57 -3.55 -8.06 16.85
N LYS A 58 -2.28 -8.41 17.12
CA LYS A 58 -1.92 -9.02 18.41
C LYS A 58 -1.78 -7.89 19.43
N PRO A 59 -2.65 -7.78 20.46
CA PRO A 59 -2.32 -6.94 21.59
C PRO A 59 -0.97 -7.41 22.16
N HIS A 60 -0.12 -6.46 22.57
CA HIS A 60 1.25 -6.74 23.05
C HIS A 60 1.30 -7.69 24.25
N GLN A 61 0.19 -7.90 24.94
CA GLN A 61 0.05 -8.88 26.01
C GLN A 61 -1.22 -9.69 25.76
N LYS A 62 -1.07 -10.93 25.32
CA LYS A 62 -2.13 -11.93 25.51
C LYS A 62 -2.03 -12.39 26.96
N THR A 63 -2.85 -11.84 27.83
CA THR A 63 -3.17 -12.52 29.09
C THR A 63 -4.19 -13.61 28.76
N ASP A 64 -3.91 -14.86 29.11
CA ASP A 64 -4.87 -15.96 28.93
C ASP A 64 -6.10 -15.80 29.83
N VAL A 65 -6.02 -14.90 30.82
CA VAL A 65 -7.13 -14.50 31.68
C VAL A 65 -7.90 -13.37 30.98
N PRO A 66 -9.19 -13.56 30.66
CA PRO A 66 -10.06 -12.48 30.20
C PRO A 66 -10.07 -11.36 31.24
N PRO A 67 -10.06 -10.09 30.83
CA PRO A 67 -10.16 -9.00 31.79
C PRO A 67 -11.37 -9.19 32.70
N PRO A 68 -11.23 -8.98 34.03
CA PRO A 68 -12.27 -9.30 35.01
C PRO A 68 -13.58 -8.51 34.83
N TYR A 69 -13.58 -7.49 33.96
CA TYR A 69 -14.75 -6.68 33.63
C TYR A 69 -15.58 -7.22 32.45
N LEU A 70 -15.13 -8.27 31.75
CA LEU A 70 -15.90 -8.84 30.64
C LEU A 70 -17.05 -9.70 31.16
N LYS A 71 -18.26 -9.46 30.66
CA LYS A 71 -19.38 -10.36 30.90
C LYS A 71 -19.14 -11.70 30.20
N PRO A 72 -19.60 -12.84 30.75
CA PRO A 72 -19.53 -14.12 30.07
C PRO A 72 -20.09 -14.04 28.64
N GLY A 73 -19.31 -14.47 27.65
CA GLY A 73 -19.67 -14.42 26.22
C GLY A 73 -19.32 -13.12 25.48
N GLN A 74 -18.94 -12.05 26.18
CA GLN A 74 -18.52 -10.79 25.55
C GLN A 74 -17.11 -10.91 24.95
N THR A 75 -16.94 -10.47 23.71
CA THR A 75 -15.66 -10.54 23.00
C THR A 75 -14.99 -9.18 22.91
N ILE A 76 -13.66 -9.18 22.81
CA ILE A 76 -12.88 -8.00 22.43
C ILE A 76 -12.53 -8.16 20.95
N PRO A 77 -12.96 -7.24 20.08
CA PRO A 77 -12.56 -7.23 18.68
C PRO A 77 -11.05 -7.18 18.56
N ASN A 78 -10.49 -8.04 17.72
CA ASN A 78 -9.06 -8.14 17.51
C ASN A 78 -8.63 -7.71 16.10
N ARG A 79 -9.54 -7.14 15.31
CA ARG A 79 -9.29 -6.65 13.95
C ARG A 79 -9.50 -5.15 13.90
N MET A 80 -8.74 -4.50 13.02
CA MET A 80 -8.89 -3.07 12.78
C MET A 80 -10.00 -2.82 11.77
N ILE A 81 -10.66 -1.68 11.90
CA ILE A 81 -11.63 -1.18 10.94
C ILE A 81 -10.92 -0.17 10.03
N VAL A 82 -11.22 -0.23 8.74
CA VAL A 82 -10.75 0.74 7.76
C VAL A 82 -11.95 1.49 7.22
N THR A 83 -11.89 2.81 7.27
CA THR A 83 -12.91 3.70 6.70
C THR A 83 -12.27 4.63 5.69
N SER A 84 -12.95 4.88 4.58
CA SER A 84 -12.61 5.96 3.66
C SER A 84 -13.76 6.95 3.58
N PRO A 85 -13.50 8.27 3.72
CA PRO A 85 -14.53 9.28 3.53
C PRO A 85 -14.77 9.63 2.06
N ASN A 86 -13.86 9.29 1.15
CA ASN A 86 -13.91 9.74 -0.24
C ASN A 86 -13.60 8.69 -1.30
N ALA A 87 -13.06 7.52 -0.93
CA ALA A 87 -12.90 6.38 -1.85
C ALA A 87 -14.01 5.35 -1.61
N ASP A 88 -14.60 4.86 -2.69
CA ASP A 88 -15.61 3.81 -2.72
C ASP A 88 -15.03 2.39 -2.80
N TRP A 89 -13.69 2.27 -2.79
CA TRP A 89 -12.95 1.02 -2.86
C TRP A 89 -11.91 0.92 -1.73
N MET A 90 -11.43 -0.30 -1.44
CA MET A 90 -10.41 -0.55 -0.40
C MET A 90 -9.13 -1.16 -0.98
N PRO A 91 -7.94 -0.60 -0.67
CA PRO A 91 -6.69 -1.20 -1.07
C PRO A 91 -6.39 -2.45 -0.26
N PHE A 92 -5.40 -3.19 -0.74
CA PHE A 92 -4.77 -4.21 0.07
C PHE A 92 -4.03 -3.56 1.25
N ILE A 93 -4.40 -3.89 2.49
CA ILE A 93 -3.77 -3.38 3.72
C ILE A 93 -3.26 -4.55 4.55
N SER A 94 -1.98 -4.49 4.93
CA SER A 94 -1.35 -5.45 5.83
C SER A 94 -0.82 -4.73 7.05
N LEU A 95 -1.11 -5.28 8.23
CA LEU A 95 -0.55 -4.83 9.51
C LEU A 95 0.78 -5.54 9.81
N ARG A 96 1.03 -6.67 9.15
CA ARG A 96 2.24 -7.47 9.37
C ARG A 96 3.40 -7.00 8.50
N PRO A 97 4.64 -7.05 9.02
CA PRO A 97 5.83 -6.95 8.18
C PRO A 97 5.82 -8.04 7.11
N ARG A 98 6.17 -7.67 5.89
CA ARG A 98 6.27 -8.59 4.75
C ARG A 98 7.64 -8.47 4.10
N ALA A 99 8.14 -9.60 3.61
CA ALA A 99 9.35 -9.60 2.80
C ALA A 99 9.07 -8.89 1.47
N VAL A 100 9.76 -7.79 1.23
CA VAL A 100 9.73 -7.07 -0.04
C VAL A 100 10.61 -7.83 -1.03
N ARG A 101 10.03 -8.28 -2.13
CA ARG A 101 10.72 -9.05 -3.18
C ARG A 101 10.25 -8.58 -4.55
N ALA A 102 11.19 -8.41 -5.46
CA ALA A 102 10.87 -8.19 -6.87
C ALA A 102 10.10 -9.40 -7.42
N ARG A 103 9.10 -9.12 -8.26
CA ARG A 103 8.35 -10.13 -9.00
C ARG A 103 8.90 -10.26 -10.41
N GLU A 104 8.32 -11.18 -11.19
CA GLU A 104 8.72 -11.43 -12.58
C GLU A 104 8.59 -10.17 -13.45
N ASP A 105 7.61 -9.33 -13.17
CA ASP A 105 7.42 -8.03 -13.82
C ASP A 105 8.43 -6.97 -13.35
N GLY A 106 9.33 -7.26 -12.41
CA GLY A 106 10.30 -6.31 -11.85
C GLY A 106 9.76 -5.41 -10.72
N ARG A 107 8.46 -5.45 -10.42
CA ARG A 107 7.80 -4.64 -9.39
C ARG A 107 7.77 -5.34 -8.04
N PHE A 108 7.37 -4.62 -6.99
CA PHE A 108 7.34 -5.14 -5.61
C PHE A 108 5.93 -5.54 -5.12
N ALA A 109 5.00 -5.80 -6.05
CA ALA A 109 3.60 -6.09 -5.76
C ALA A 109 2.98 -5.05 -4.79
N TRP A 110 2.33 -5.49 -3.72
CA TRP A 110 1.68 -4.61 -2.73
C TRP A 110 2.63 -3.68 -1.95
N ALA A 111 3.94 -3.94 -1.97
CA ALA A 111 4.93 -3.05 -1.37
C ALA A 111 5.42 -1.95 -2.34
N ASP A 112 4.89 -1.92 -3.55
CA ASP A 112 5.22 -0.92 -4.56
C ASP A 112 4.22 0.24 -4.52
N PHE A 113 4.72 1.46 -4.24
CA PHE A 113 3.88 2.66 -4.21
C PHE A 113 3.29 3.04 -5.58
N THR A 114 3.79 2.44 -6.66
CA THR A 114 3.24 2.63 -8.01
C THR A 114 2.12 1.65 -8.36
N VAL A 115 1.87 0.68 -7.47
CA VAL A 115 0.90 -0.40 -7.68
C VAL A 115 -0.22 -0.35 -6.65
N CYS A 116 0.12 -0.04 -5.39
CA CYS A 116 -0.82 -0.05 -4.28
C CYS A 116 -0.60 1.17 -3.38
N PRO A 117 -1.66 1.76 -2.80
CA PRO A 117 -1.51 2.75 -1.74
C PRO A 117 -0.63 2.24 -0.62
N GLN A 118 0.21 3.12 -0.10
CA GLN A 118 1.10 2.83 1.02
C GLN A 118 0.65 3.58 2.26
N TRP A 119 1.20 3.18 3.40
CA TRP A 119 1.10 3.96 4.63
C TRP A 119 1.69 5.35 4.40
N PHE A 120 0.97 6.37 4.85
CA PHE A 120 1.44 7.74 4.84
C PHE A 120 2.66 7.87 5.76
N ILE A 121 3.72 8.47 5.23
CA ILE A 121 4.95 8.72 5.98
C ILE A 121 5.33 10.17 5.69
N ASP A 122 5.44 10.99 6.75
CA ASP A 122 5.71 12.43 6.64
C ASP A 122 7.00 12.74 5.88
N THR A 123 8.01 11.88 6.00
CA THR A 123 9.28 12.04 5.26
C THR A 123 9.15 11.74 3.77
N HIS A 124 8.03 11.18 3.32
CA HIS A 124 7.74 10.82 1.94
C HIS A 124 6.33 11.31 1.55
N TRP A 125 6.03 12.54 1.92
CA TRP A 125 4.72 13.16 1.75
C TRP A 125 4.23 13.18 0.29
N HIS A 126 5.11 13.04 -0.71
CA HIS A 126 4.75 13.08 -2.14
C HIS A 126 4.13 11.77 -2.65
N LEU A 127 4.37 10.64 -1.97
CA LEU A 127 3.95 9.32 -2.46
C LEU A 127 2.44 9.12 -2.66
N PRO A 128 1.53 9.74 -1.86
CA PRO A 128 0.10 9.64 -2.11
C PRO A 128 -0.33 10.21 -3.48
N PHE A 129 0.48 11.09 -4.07
CA PHE A 129 0.18 11.78 -5.32
C PHE A 129 0.75 11.08 -6.55
N VAL A 130 1.37 9.91 -6.37
CA VAL A 130 1.82 9.06 -7.49
C VAL A 130 0.61 8.71 -8.35
N ARG A 131 0.77 8.81 -9.68
CA ARG A 131 -0.30 8.50 -10.62
C ARG A 131 -0.66 7.02 -10.55
N SER A 132 -1.96 6.75 -10.40
CA SER A 132 -2.52 5.41 -10.44
C SER A 132 -2.49 4.85 -11.85
N ARG A 133 -2.24 3.54 -11.97
CA ARG A 133 -2.36 2.83 -13.25
C ARG A 133 -3.82 2.91 -13.73
N LEU A 134 -4.00 3.35 -14.97
CA LEU A 134 -5.31 3.40 -15.62
C LEU A 134 -5.79 2.01 -16.05
N LEU A 135 -7.07 1.89 -16.41
CA LEU A 135 -7.59 0.70 -17.07
C LEU A 135 -6.86 0.47 -18.41
N GLU A 136 -6.61 -0.79 -18.76
CA GLU A 136 -5.81 -1.18 -19.93
C GLU A 136 -6.28 -0.54 -21.26
N VAL A 137 -7.60 -0.35 -21.41
CA VAL A 137 -8.20 0.31 -22.58
C VAL A 137 -7.75 1.77 -22.70
N LYS A 138 -7.53 2.46 -21.58
CA LYS A 138 -7.11 3.86 -21.52
C LYS A 138 -5.58 4.03 -21.55
N ILE A 139 -4.80 3.00 -21.21
CA ILE A 139 -3.33 3.10 -21.13
C ILE A 139 -2.69 3.37 -22.50
N LYS A 140 -3.20 2.74 -23.57
CA LYS A 140 -2.54 2.77 -24.90
C LYS A 140 -2.40 4.17 -25.49
N ASP A 141 -3.38 5.02 -25.24
CA ASP A 141 -3.47 6.37 -25.78
C ASP A 141 -3.09 7.44 -24.74
N HIS A 142 -2.67 7.03 -23.54
CA HIS A 142 -2.33 7.93 -22.46
C HIS A 142 -0.88 8.42 -22.57
N GLU A 143 -0.64 9.71 -22.31
CA GLU A 143 0.70 10.32 -22.40
C GLU A 143 1.72 9.63 -21.48
N LEU A 144 1.28 9.16 -20.31
CA LEU A 144 2.08 8.40 -19.35
C LEU A 144 2.01 6.87 -19.55
N GLY A 145 1.48 6.37 -20.67
CA GLY A 145 1.31 4.93 -20.90
C GLY A 145 2.61 4.12 -20.70
N PHE A 146 3.76 4.73 -21.01
CA PHE A 146 5.09 4.15 -20.82
C PHE A 146 5.51 3.95 -19.34
N CYS A 147 4.77 4.51 -18.38
CA CYS A 147 4.98 4.26 -16.95
C CYS A 147 4.38 2.94 -16.47
N TRP A 148 3.50 2.31 -17.27
CA TRP A 148 2.77 1.10 -16.88
C TRP A 148 2.83 -0.04 -17.91
N TRP A 149 3.46 0.19 -19.07
CA TRP A 149 3.69 -0.87 -20.04
C TRP A 149 4.70 -1.91 -19.53
N GLU A 150 4.60 -3.12 -20.07
CA GLU A 150 5.48 -4.25 -19.77
C GLU A 150 6.44 -4.51 -20.93
N LEU A 151 7.68 -4.93 -20.60
CA LEU A 151 8.65 -5.35 -21.61
C LEU A 151 8.13 -6.59 -22.35
N ARG A 152 8.27 -6.59 -23.68
CA ARG A 152 7.95 -7.72 -24.56
C ARG A 152 9.21 -8.12 -25.31
N ASP A 153 9.24 -9.33 -25.86
CA ASP A 153 10.42 -9.85 -26.57
C ASP A 153 10.86 -8.96 -27.73
N ASN A 154 9.94 -8.32 -28.44
CA ASN A 154 10.23 -7.42 -29.56
C ASN A 154 10.80 -6.04 -29.13
N HIS A 155 10.95 -5.78 -27.83
CA HIS A 155 11.60 -4.60 -27.28
C HIS A 155 13.08 -4.86 -26.92
N PHE A 156 13.52 -6.12 -26.93
CA PHE A 156 14.89 -6.50 -26.64
C PHE A 156 15.67 -6.76 -27.93
N VAL A 157 16.91 -6.29 -27.96
CA VAL A 157 17.85 -6.52 -29.06
C VAL A 157 19.06 -7.26 -28.51
N GLU A 158 19.24 -8.51 -28.92
CA GLU A 158 20.38 -9.34 -28.50
C GLU A 158 21.73 -8.69 -28.87
N ALA A 159 22.70 -8.79 -27.97
CA ALA A 159 24.03 -8.26 -28.19
C ALA A 159 24.77 -9.06 -29.25
N LYS A 160 25.14 -8.42 -30.37
CA LYS A 160 25.91 -9.05 -31.44
C LYS A 160 27.26 -9.54 -30.90
N GLY A 161 27.58 -10.81 -31.16
CA GLY A 161 28.83 -11.43 -30.71
C GLY A 161 28.82 -11.94 -29.27
N SER A 162 27.69 -11.83 -28.56
CA SER A 162 27.53 -12.44 -27.23
C SER A 162 27.38 -13.96 -27.33
N ALA A 163 28.01 -14.70 -26.42
CA ALA A 163 27.76 -16.13 -26.23
C ALA A 163 26.39 -16.41 -25.56
N TYR A 164 25.80 -15.38 -24.94
CA TYR A 164 24.53 -15.44 -24.21
C TYR A 164 23.42 -14.76 -25.02
N ARG A 165 22.33 -15.49 -25.31
CA ARG A 165 21.15 -14.98 -26.04
C ARG A 165 20.24 -14.10 -25.19
N ASP A 166 20.42 -14.11 -23.88
CA ASP A 166 19.65 -13.28 -22.96
C ASP A 166 20.36 -11.95 -22.64
N LEU A 167 21.57 -11.69 -23.18
CA LEU A 167 22.30 -10.43 -23.03
C LEU A 167 22.07 -9.52 -24.24
N GLY A 168 21.72 -8.26 -23.99
CA GLY A 168 21.38 -7.32 -25.06
C GLY A 168 21.01 -5.95 -24.56
N THR A 169 20.44 -5.12 -25.44
CA THR A 169 20.01 -3.76 -25.13
C THR A 169 18.52 -3.59 -25.34
N LEU A 170 17.94 -2.54 -24.77
CA LEU A 170 16.62 -2.09 -25.15
C LEU A 170 16.65 -1.59 -26.61
N ARG A 171 15.55 -1.78 -27.35
CA ARG A 171 15.41 -1.27 -28.71
C ARG A 171 15.63 0.24 -28.74
N GLY A 172 16.45 0.72 -29.68
CA GLY A 172 16.98 2.08 -29.68
C GLY A 172 15.91 3.17 -29.72
N ASP A 173 14.85 2.98 -30.52
CA ASP A 173 13.70 3.89 -30.60
C ASP A 173 12.98 4.05 -29.25
N ILE A 174 12.79 2.96 -28.52
CA ILE A 174 12.17 2.97 -27.19
C ILE A 174 13.09 3.65 -26.19
N ALA A 175 14.38 3.31 -26.19
CA ALA A 175 15.35 3.90 -25.27
C ALA A 175 15.50 5.42 -25.50
N ASP A 176 15.47 5.86 -26.75
CA ASP A 176 15.48 7.28 -27.13
C ASP A 176 14.22 7.99 -26.63
N PHE A 177 13.05 7.38 -26.83
CA PHE A 177 11.79 7.90 -26.32
C PHE A 177 11.81 8.08 -24.79
N LEU A 178 12.19 7.04 -24.02
CA LEU A 178 12.24 7.12 -22.56
C LEU A 178 13.21 8.20 -22.07
N ARG A 179 14.34 8.36 -22.76
CA ARG A 179 15.32 9.41 -22.46
C ARG A 179 14.75 10.81 -22.71
N GLU A 180 14.05 11.02 -23.81
CA GLU A 180 13.44 12.33 -24.09
C GLU A 180 12.33 12.66 -23.08
N GLU A 181 11.51 11.69 -22.66
CA GLU A 181 10.53 11.89 -21.59
C GLU A 181 11.21 12.24 -20.25
N ALA A 182 12.26 11.52 -19.87
CA ALA A 182 13.04 11.82 -18.66
C ALA A 182 13.61 13.24 -18.69
N LYS A 183 14.12 13.68 -19.86
CA LYS A 183 14.67 15.01 -20.06
C LYS A 183 13.59 16.10 -19.99
N LYS A 184 12.40 15.87 -20.56
CA LYS A 184 11.26 16.80 -20.45
C LYS A 184 10.89 17.03 -18.98
N LEU A 185 10.73 15.96 -18.21
CA LEU A 185 10.41 16.05 -16.78
C LEU A 185 11.52 16.75 -16.00
N HIS A 186 12.79 16.45 -16.30
CA HIS A 186 13.94 17.11 -15.66
C HIS A 186 13.94 18.63 -15.91
N LEU A 187 13.71 19.06 -17.15
CA LEU A 187 13.61 20.47 -17.51
C LEU A 187 12.47 21.15 -16.76
N ALA A 188 11.29 20.51 -16.68
CA ALA A 188 10.17 21.03 -15.91
C ALA A 188 10.52 21.19 -14.42
N CYS A 189 11.19 20.20 -13.82
CA CYS A 189 11.62 20.26 -12.42
C CYS A 189 12.61 21.41 -12.16
N ARG A 190 13.48 21.74 -13.13
CA ARG A 190 14.44 22.84 -13.01
C ARG A 190 13.77 24.20 -12.92
N ASP A 191 12.60 24.36 -13.55
CA ASP A 191 11.90 25.64 -13.61
C ASP A 191 11.16 25.98 -12.30
N ILE A 192 11.01 25.00 -11.39
CA ILE A 192 10.52 25.19 -10.02
C ILE A 192 11.61 25.87 -9.19
N LYS A 193 11.70 27.21 -9.23
CA LYS A 193 12.64 27.98 -8.42
C LYS A 193 12.23 28.01 -6.95
N GLN A 194 13.15 27.67 -6.05
CA GLN A 194 13.17 28.06 -4.63
C GLN A 194 11.98 27.60 -3.77
N THR A 195 11.62 26.32 -3.82
CA THR A 195 10.76 25.70 -2.80
C THR A 195 11.60 24.96 -1.75
N LYS A 196 11.07 24.87 -0.52
CA LYS A 196 11.57 23.93 0.49
C LYS A 196 11.59 22.53 -0.13
N ASP A 197 12.69 21.79 0.02
CA ASP A 197 12.93 20.44 -0.56
C ASP A 197 13.31 20.35 -2.06
N PHE A 198 13.64 21.46 -2.71
CA PHE A 198 14.14 21.47 -4.11
C PHE A 198 15.30 20.49 -4.36
N GLY A 199 16.20 20.32 -3.38
CA GLY A 199 17.34 19.40 -3.50
C GLY A 199 16.93 17.94 -3.71
N ARG A 200 15.84 17.49 -3.07
CA ARG A 200 15.34 16.12 -3.25
C ARG A 200 14.63 15.94 -4.59
N LEU A 201 13.83 16.93 -5.02
CA LEU A 201 13.22 16.91 -6.35
C LEU A 201 14.30 16.80 -7.44
N PHE A 202 15.33 17.63 -7.36
CA PHE A 202 16.42 17.63 -8.34
C PHE A 202 17.22 16.33 -8.30
N TYR A 203 17.42 15.74 -7.12
CA TYR A 203 18.03 14.41 -6.99
C TYR A 203 17.21 13.33 -7.73
N LEU A 204 15.89 13.26 -7.51
CA LEU A 204 15.01 12.31 -8.19
C LEU A 204 14.98 12.53 -9.71
N ALA A 205 14.94 13.79 -10.15
CA ALA A 205 14.99 14.14 -11.57
C ALA A 205 16.30 13.66 -12.22
N ASN A 206 17.45 13.87 -11.58
CA ASN A 206 18.74 13.36 -12.07
C ASN A 206 18.75 11.83 -12.11
N LYS A 207 18.26 11.16 -11.06
CA LYS A 207 18.16 9.69 -11.03
C LYS A 207 17.29 9.13 -12.15
N THR A 208 16.20 9.81 -12.48
CA THR A 208 15.32 9.43 -13.59
C THR A 208 16.05 9.54 -14.94
N VAL A 209 16.81 10.62 -15.16
CA VAL A 209 17.64 10.78 -16.37
C VAL A 209 18.75 9.73 -16.42
N ASP A 210 19.45 9.47 -15.32
CA ASP A 210 20.50 8.45 -15.23
C ASP A 210 19.95 7.06 -15.56
N ALA A 211 18.78 6.71 -15.03
CA ALA A 211 18.11 5.44 -15.33
C ALA A 211 17.77 5.30 -16.82
N ALA A 212 17.32 6.38 -17.47
CA ALA A 212 17.07 6.37 -18.91
C ALA A 212 18.38 6.24 -19.73
N LEU A 213 19.46 6.89 -19.29
CA LEU A 213 20.78 6.77 -19.92
C LEU A 213 21.32 5.33 -19.80
N GLN A 214 21.14 4.69 -18.64
CA GLN A 214 21.49 3.28 -18.45
C GLN A 214 20.73 2.38 -19.44
N LEU A 215 19.41 2.56 -19.57
CA LEU A 215 18.60 1.81 -20.53
C LEU A 215 19.03 2.00 -21.99
N LYS A 216 19.56 3.18 -22.34
CA LYS A 216 20.03 3.50 -23.70
C LYS A 216 21.41 2.94 -24.01
N PHE A 217 22.34 3.00 -23.07
CA PHE A 217 23.76 2.77 -23.36
C PHE A 217 24.33 1.48 -22.75
N CYS A 218 23.65 0.86 -21.79
CA CYS A 218 24.13 -0.37 -21.17
C CYS A 218 23.45 -1.60 -21.77
N SER A 219 24.16 -2.73 -21.73
CA SER A 219 23.60 -4.05 -22.00
C SER A 219 23.20 -4.74 -20.70
N PHE A 220 22.13 -5.51 -20.73
CA PHE A 220 21.56 -6.21 -19.59
C PHE A 220 21.14 -7.62 -20.00
N THR A 221 21.04 -8.51 -19.00
CA THR A 221 20.24 -9.72 -19.21
C THR A 221 18.76 -9.32 -19.39
N LYS A 222 17.95 -10.14 -20.07
CA LYS A 222 16.50 -9.87 -20.20
C LYS A 222 15.84 -9.59 -18.85
N ARG A 223 16.17 -10.38 -17.82
CA ARG A 223 15.66 -10.22 -16.46
C ARG A 223 16.08 -8.88 -15.84
N ASP A 224 17.35 -8.52 -15.95
CA ASP A 224 17.85 -7.28 -15.35
C ASP A 224 17.28 -6.05 -16.08
N MET A 225 17.06 -6.14 -17.39
CA MET A 225 16.41 -5.07 -18.15
C MET A 225 14.95 -4.84 -17.71
N ILE A 226 14.18 -5.89 -17.41
CA ILE A 226 12.83 -5.75 -16.83
C ILE A 226 12.92 -4.93 -15.54
N TYR A 227 13.87 -5.26 -14.68
CA TYR A 227 14.11 -4.54 -13.42
C TYR A 227 14.52 -3.08 -13.65
N HIS A 228 15.40 -2.81 -14.60
CA HIS A 228 15.82 -1.44 -14.93
C HIS A 228 14.68 -0.61 -15.54
N ILE A 229 13.82 -1.19 -16.37
CA ILE A 229 12.63 -0.51 -16.90
C ILE A 229 11.67 -0.18 -15.76
N CYS A 230 11.37 -1.13 -14.87
CA CYS A 230 10.49 -0.86 -13.73
C CYS A 230 11.08 0.16 -12.77
N SER A 231 12.40 0.14 -12.57
CA SER A 231 13.10 1.15 -11.78
C SER A 231 12.98 2.54 -12.41
N PHE A 232 13.14 2.65 -13.73
CA PHE A 232 12.91 3.90 -14.48
C PHE A 232 11.46 4.39 -14.32
N GLN A 233 10.48 3.53 -14.55
CA GLN A 233 9.05 3.85 -14.41
C GLN A 233 8.72 4.37 -13.00
N ARG A 234 9.25 3.69 -11.97
CA ARG A 234 9.07 4.07 -10.57
C ARG A 234 9.70 5.42 -10.26
N LEU A 235 10.93 5.65 -10.69
CA LEU A 235 11.62 6.94 -10.52
C LEU A 235 10.88 8.07 -11.25
N TYR A 236 10.39 7.81 -12.47
CA TYR A 236 9.63 8.79 -13.25
C TYR A 236 8.34 9.18 -12.53
N LEU A 237 7.54 8.21 -12.10
CA LEU A 237 6.28 8.45 -11.39
C LEU A 237 6.49 9.14 -10.04
N GLU A 238 7.55 8.78 -9.31
CA GLU A 238 7.90 9.44 -8.04
C GLU A 238 8.34 10.89 -8.26
N THR A 239 9.19 11.13 -9.27
CA THR A 239 9.63 12.48 -9.65
C THR A 239 8.43 13.34 -10.06
N LEU A 240 7.53 12.79 -10.87
CA LEU A 240 6.30 13.47 -11.29
C LEU A 240 5.39 13.78 -10.10
N ALA A 241 5.23 12.86 -9.15
CA ALA A 241 4.44 13.10 -7.94
C ALA A 241 5.02 14.24 -7.08
N MET A 242 6.35 14.30 -6.97
CA MET A 242 7.03 15.37 -6.25
C MET A 242 6.95 16.71 -7.00
N PHE A 243 7.04 16.69 -8.33
CA PHE A 243 6.78 17.86 -9.18
C PHE A 243 5.33 18.36 -9.01
N ASP A 244 4.35 17.47 -9.09
CA ASP A 244 2.92 17.76 -8.93
C ASP A 244 2.63 18.32 -7.53
N TRP A 245 3.37 17.92 -6.50
CA TRP A 245 3.22 18.53 -5.19
C TRP A 245 3.55 20.01 -5.19
N HIS A 246 4.71 20.37 -5.74
CA HIS A 246 5.15 21.77 -5.75
C HIS A 246 4.31 22.65 -6.66
N THR A 247 3.61 22.07 -7.64
CA THR A 247 2.83 22.82 -8.63
C THR A 247 1.32 22.77 -8.41
N LYS A 248 0.80 21.76 -7.69
CA LYS A 248 -0.63 21.54 -7.48
C LYS A 248 -0.97 21.27 -6.01
N TRP A 249 -0.41 20.22 -5.39
CA TRP A 249 -0.95 19.70 -4.12
C TRP A 249 -0.63 20.57 -2.91
N ALA A 250 0.57 21.17 -2.85
CA ALA A 250 0.92 22.09 -1.79
C ALA A 250 -0.03 23.30 -1.72
N PHE A 251 -0.55 23.77 -2.86
CA PHE A 251 -1.52 24.86 -2.89
C PHE A 251 -2.87 24.44 -2.31
N ARG A 252 -3.36 23.24 -2.63
CA ARG A 252 -4.62 22.72 -2.06
C ARG A 252 -4.54 22.57 -0.55
N LEU A 253 -3.40 22.12 -0.04
CA LEU A 253 -3.19 21.90 1.39
C LEU A 253 -3.03 23.18 2.21
N ASN A 254 -2.49 24.23 1.59
CA ASN A 254 -2.33 25.54 2.23
C ASN A 254 -3.51 26.49 1.95
N ASP A 255 -4.60 25.98 1.38
CA ASP A 255 -5.80 26.77 1.11
C ASP A 255 -6.49 27.17 2.42
N SER A 256 -6.46 28.46 2.75
CA SER A 256 -7.02 29.01 3.98
C SER A 256 -8.55 29.18 3.95
N THR A 257 -9.19 28.94 2.81
CA THR A 257 -10.65 29.07 2.67
C THR A 257 -11.42 27.93 3.33
N GLY A 258 -10.73 26.85 3.73
CA GLY A 258 -11.37 25.63 4.24
C GLY A 258 -12.08 24.82 3.16
N LYS A 259 -11.85 25.13 1.88
CA LYS A 259 -12.42 24.40 0.74
C LYS A 259 -12.04 22.92 0.79
N ILE A 260 -13.04 22.08 0.61
CA ILE A 260 -12.87 20.64 0.35
C ILE A 260 -12.82 20.45 -1.15
N TYR A 261 -11.76 19.82 -1.64
CA TYR A 261 -11.57 19.53 -3.06
C TYR A 261 -12.21 18.19 -3.43
N GLU A 262 -12.76 18.11 -4.65
CA GLU A 262 -13.22 16.84 -5.22
C GLU A 262 -12.08 15.82 -5.31
N ILE A 263 -12.42 14.55 -5.13
CA ILE A 263 -11.47 13.45 -5.20
C ILE A 263 -10.83 13.35 -6.59
N ASP A 264 -9.51 13.24 -6.61
CA ASP A 264 -8.74 12.93 -7.81
C ASP A 264 -8.44 11.43 -7.83
N GLU A 265 -9.21 10.68 -8.61
CA GLU A 265 -9.06 9.22 -8.75
C GLU A 265 -7.84 8.83 -9.59
N THR A 266 -7.14 9.79 -10.20
CA THR A 266 -5.98 9.52 -11.05
C THR A 266 -4.68 9.34 -10.26
N ILE A 267 -4.73 9.53 -8.93
CA ILE A 267 -3.60 9.35 -8.01
C ILE A 267 -3.83 8.17 -7.06
N MET A 268 -2.74 7.73 -6.41
CA MET A 268 -2.73 6.51 -5.60
C MET A 268 -3.48 6.69 -4.28
N GLY A 269 -3.32 7.83 -3.61
CA GLY A 269 -3.81 8.03 -2.25
C GLY A 269 -2.93 7.36 -1.18
N ALA A 270 -3.40 7.35 0.06
CA ALA A 270 -2.63 6.79 1.18
C ALA A 270 -3.47 6.18 2.30
N ILE A 271 -2.86 5.20 2.97
CA ILE A 271 -3.36 4.56 4.18
C ILE A 271 -2.81 5.32 5.38
N THR A 272 -3.61 5.54 6.42
CA THR A 272 -3.15 6.26 7.62
C THR A 272 -3.86 5.76 8.86
N ASP A 273 -3.22 5.88 10.01
CA ASP A 273 -3.79 5.73 11.35
C ASP A 273 -3.91 7.07 12.09
N SER A 274 -3.60 8.17 11.42
CA SER A 274 -3.67 9.53 11.97
C SER A 274 -4.97 10.25 11.56
N PRO A 275 -5.75 10.77 12.53
CA PRO A 275 -6.95 11.56 12.24
C PRO A 275 -6.63 12.86 11.49
N ASP A 276 -5.47 13.47 11.76
CA ASP A 276 -5.04 14.69 11.08
C ASP A 276 -4.68 14.42 9.61
N CYS A 277 -4.01 13.28 9.36
CA CYS A 277 -3.63 12.86 8.03
C CYS A 277 -4.86 12.55 7.16
N ILE A 278 -5.86 11.84 7.68
CA ILE A 278 -7.08 11.56 6.90
C ILE A 278 -7.85 12.85 6.60
N ALA A 279 -7.91 13.81 7.53
CA ALA A 279 -8.50 15.12 7.29
C ALA A 279 -7.76 15.92 6.24
N MET A 280 -6.43 15.87 6.25
CA MET A 280 -5.58 16.46 5.23
C MET A 280 -5.87 15.86 3.84
N LEU A 281 -5.88 14.53 3.71
CA LEU A 281 -6.14 13.83 2.44
C LEU A 281 -7.56 14.14 1.92
N TYR A 282 -8.56 14.07 2.79
CA TYR A 282 -9.96 14.39 2.45
C TYR A 282 -10.11 15.81 1.92
N ARG A 283 -9.57 16.81 2.65
CA ARG A 283 -9.62 18.22 2.23
C ARG A 283 -8.93 18.43 0.88
N ALA A 284 -7.78 17.78 0.65
CA ALA A 284 -7.03 17.93 -0.60
C ALA A 284 -7.66 17.23 -1.82
N GLY A 285 -8.72 16.44 -1.61
CA GLY A 285 -9.31 15.60 -2.66
C GLY A 285 -8.41 14.43 -3.02
N VAL A 286 -7.70 13.86 -2.04
CA VAL A 286 -6.81 12.71 -2.22
C VAL A 286 -7.49 11.47 -1.64
N PRO A 287 -7.50 10.32 -2.35
CA PRO A 287 -8.02 9.09 -1.78
C PRO A 287 -7.32 8.75 -0.45
N GLY A 288 -8.10 8.53 0.61
CA GLY A 288 -7.56 8.26 1.95
C GLY A 288 -8.26 7.10 2.65
N TRP A 289 -7.48 6.25 3.32
CA TRP A 289 -8.00 5.11 4.09
C TRP A 289 -7.52 5.18 5.53
N TYR A 290 -8.47 5.39 6.45
CA TYR A 290 -8.20 5.54 7.87
C TYR A 290 -8.37 4.20 8.60
N VAL A 291 -7.25 3.65 9.06
CA VAL A 291 -7.17 2.41 9.83
C VAL A 291 -7.27 2.76 11.32
N ARG A 292 -8.28 2.24 11.99
CA ARG A 292 -8.55 2.59 13.39
C ARG A 292 -9.18 1.44 14.18
N PRO A 293 -9.00 1.38 15.51
CA PRO A 293 -9.56 0.30 16.31
C PRO A 293 -11.09 0.39 16.35
N PRO A 294 -11.82 -0.71 16.53
CA PRO A 294 -13.29 -0.70 16.62
C PRO A 294 -13.85 0.26 17.68
N SER A 295 -13.12 0.48 18.78
CA SER A 295 -13.46 1.44 19.84
C SER A 295 -13.54 2.90 19.38
N SER A 296 -12.84 3.24 18.29
CA SER A 296 -12.74 4.62 17.76
C SER A 296 -13.79 4.93 16.71
N ILE A 297 -14.65 3.97 16.38
CA ILE A 297 -15.72 4.13 15.41
C ILE A 297 -16.97 4.57 16.18
N PRO A 298 -17.49 5.80 15.96
CA PRO A 298 -18.72 6.26 16.60
C PRO A 298 -19.92 5.40 16.23
N HIS A 299 -20.89 5.27 17.14
CA HIS A 299 -22.13 4.53 16.90
C HIS A 299 -23.08 5.24 15.92
N ASP A 300 -22.93 6.55 15.79
CA ASP A 300 -23.72 7.45 14.94
C ASP A 300 -22.93 7.88 13.69
N MET A 301 -21.88 7.16 13.33
CA MET A 301 -21.08 7.42 12.13
C MET A 301 -21.87 7.04 10.88
N THR A 302 -21.92 7.94 9.89
CA THR A 302 -22.55 7.61 8.61
C THR A 302 -21.72 6.56 7.86
N ILE A 303 -22.37 5.50 7.41
CA ILE A 303 -21.82 4.38 6.66
C ILE A 303 -22.65 4.22 5.38
N ARG A 304 -22.06 4.58 4.23
CA ARG A 304 -22.73 4.52 2.92
C ARG A 304 -22.49 3.24 2.16
N CYS A 305 -21.31 2.64 2.29
CA CYS A 305 -20.95 1.41 1.60
C CYS A 305 -20.14 0.49 2.51
N ILE A 306 -20.51 -0.79 2.56
CA ILE A 306 -19.71 -1.84 3.18
C ILE A 306 -19.05 -2.60 2.04
N VAL A 307 -17.71 -2.60 2.03
CA VAL A 307 -16.92 -3.20 0.96
C VAL A 307 -16.12 -4.36 1.50
N ALA A 308 -15.93 -5.39 0.68
CA ALA A 308 -15.14 -6.54 1.08
C ALA A 308 -13.63 -6.20 1.05
N PRO A 309 -12.83 -6.70 2.01
CA PRO A 309 -11.43 -6.34 2.13
C PRO A 309 -10.58 -6.86 0.96
N GLY A 310 -10.01 -5.93 0.17
CA GLY A 310 -8.71 -6.10 -0.51
C GLY A 310 -8.63 -7.01 -1.74
N TRP A 311 -9.59 -7.01 -2.67
CA TRP A 311 -9.49 -7.87 -3.87
C TRP A 311 -9.64 -7.15 -5.23
N GLU A 312 -10.27 -5.98 -5.32
CA GLU A 312 -10.66 -5.42 -6.64
C GLU A 312 -9.57 -4.65 -7.41
N LYS A 313 -8.32 -4.62 -6.96
CA LYS A 313 -7.19 -4.08 -7.74
C LYS A 313 -5.96 -4.96 -7.69
N MET A 314 -6.08 -6.26 -7.94
CA MET A 314 -4.94 -6.94 -8.54
C MET A 314 -4.63 -6.24 -9.88
N PRO A 315 -3.37 -5.85 -10.18
CA PRO A 315 -2.95 -5.84 -11.57
C PRO A 315 -3.26 -7.25 -12.06
N THR A 316 -4.14 -7.41 -13.05
CA THR A 316 -4.33 -8.69 -13.71
C THR A 316 -2.99 -9.10 -14.31
N THR A 317 -2.16 -9.78 -13.54
CA THR A 317 -1.02 -10.54 -14.06
C THR A 317 -1.65 -11.60 -14.93
N ARG A 318 -1.52 -11.45 -16.25
CA ARG A 318 -1.85 -12.50 -17.21
C ARG A 318 -0.88 -13.66 -16.98
N GLY A 319 -1.23 -14.53 -16.04
CA GLY A 319 -0.86 -15.95 -16.01
C GLY A 319 -2.12 -16.79 -16.22
N PRO A 320 -2.01 -18.06 -16.65
CA PRO A 320 -3.17 -18.92 -16.88
C PRO A 320 -4.02 -18.98 -15.62
N MET A 321 -5.26 -18.51 -15.73
CA MET A 321 -6.21 -18.34 -14.63
C MET A 321 -6.63 -19.66 -13.96
N SER A 322 -6.15 -20.81 -14.43
CA SER A 322 -6.57 -22.13 -13.96
C SER A 322 -5.78 -22.66 -12.75
N GLU A 323 -4.52 -22.27 -12.55
CA GLU A 323 -3.71 -22.90 -11.47
C GLU A 323 -3.83 -22.20 -10.10
N VAL A 324 -4.19 -20.91 -10.07
CA VAL A 324 -4.29 -20.15 -8.81
C VAL A 324 -5.59 -20.44 -8.05
N LEU A 325 -6.68 -20.77 -8.75
CA LEU A 325 -7.93 -21.19 -8.12
C LEU A 325 -7.77 -22.57 -7.43
N ASP A 326 -6.98 -23.48 -8.01
CA ASP A 326 -6.76 -24.81 -7.45
C ASP A 326 -5.85 -24.79 -6.21
N VAL A 327 -4.88 -23.87 -6.12
CA VAL A 327 -4.03 -23.70 -4.92
C VAL A 327 -4.79 -23.03 -3.77
N ILE A 328 -5.76 -22.15 -4.04
CA ILE A 328 -6.53 -21.44 -3.01
C ILE A 328 -7.68 -22.29 -2.45
N LEU A 329 -8.32 -23.13 -3.28
CA LEU A 329 -9.35 -24.07 -2.83
C LEU A 329 -8.79 -25.27 -2.05
N THR A 330 -7.50 -25.61 -2.25
CA THR A 330 -6.83 -26.66 -1.47
C THR A 330 -6.32 -26.16 -0.12
N TRP A 331 -5.90 -24.90 0.01
CA TRP A 331 -5.48 -24.32 1.29
C TRP A 331 -6.61 -24.12 2.31
N THR A 332 -7.87 -24.08 1.86
CA THR A 332 -9.04 -23.95 2.75
C THR A 332 -9.60 -25.30 3.24
N ARG A 333 -9.02 -26.45 2.86
CA ARG A 333 -9.59 -27.76 3.24
C ARG A 333 -8.70 -28.74 4.00
N GLN A 334 -7.41 -28.49 4.27
CA GLN A 334 -6.63 -29.39 5.10
C GLN A 334 -5.57 -28.66 5.95
N ALA A 335 -5.86 -28.51 7.24
CA ALA A 335 -4.84 -28.38 8.28
C ALA A 335 -5.01 -29.53 9.27
N PRO A 336 -4.11 -30.54 9.29
CA PRO A 336 -4.02 -31.44 10.41
C PRO A 336 -3.15 -30.84 11.52
N HIS A 337 -3.58 -31.10 12.75
CA HIS A 337 -2.88 -30.81 13.98
C HIS A 337 -1.43 -31.35 13.99
N GLY A 338 -0.50 -30.57 14.52
CA GLY A 338 0.62 -31.11 15.28
C GLY A 338 2.02 -30.58 14.94
N MET A 339 2.70 -30.17 16.02
CA MET A 339 4.14 -30.07 16.25
C MET A 339 4.91 -28.76 15.97
N LEU A 340 5.35 -28.23 17.11
CA LEU A 340 6.28 -27.15 17.39
C LEU A 340 7.69 -27.35 16.77
N SER A 341 8.27 -26.25 16.29
CA SER A 341 9.56 -25.76 16.80
C SER A 341 9.76 -24.30 16.38
N SER A 342 10.21 -23.48 17.32
CA SER A 342 10.34 -22.03 17.21
C SER A 342 11.79 -21.63 16.85
N PRO A 343 11.96 -20.60 16.01
CA PRO A 343 13.13 -19.75 16.09
C PRO A 343 12.72 -18.38 16.65
N LYS A 344 13.43 -17.95 17.70
CA LYS A 344 13.38 -16.59 18.22
C LYS A 344 13.90 -15.63 17.14
N PHE A 345 13.09 -14.67 16.72
CA PHE A 345 13.54 -13.53 15.93
C PHE A 345 13.30 -12.24 16.71
N TYR A 346 14.37 -11.46 16.82
CA TYR A 346 14.41 -10.17 17.48
C TYR A 346 13.68 -9.11 16.63
N CYS A 347 12.81 -8.34 17.28
CA CYS A 347 12.20 -7.14 16.74
C CYS A 347 13.27 -6.10 16.38
N THR A 348 13.17 -5.50 15.19
CA THR A 348 13.74 -4.18 14.91
C THR A 348 12.66 -3.28 14.33
N ASN A 349 12.59 -2.08 14.91
CA ASN A 349 11.62 -1.03 14.63
C ASN A 349 11.58 -0.61 13.16
N VAL A 350 10.36 -0.48 12.63
CA VAL A 350 10.05 0.14 11.34
C VAL A 350 10.25 1.65 11.47
N ARG A 351 11.49 2.13 11.34
CA ARG A 351 11.79 3.55 11.14
C ARG A 351 12.86 3.87 10.10
N ASN A 352 13.48 2.89 9.45
CA ASN A 352 14.51 3.15 8.43
C ASN A 352 14.30 2.29 7.18
N PHE A 353 13.54 2.82 6.21
CA PHE A 353 13.77 2.49 4.81
C PHE A 353 14.71 3.55 4.22
N GLY A 354 16.00 3.43 4.57
CA GLY A 354 17.07 4.00 3.77
C GLY A 354 17.54 2.92 2.81
N CYS A 355 17.27 3.07 1.51
CA CYS A 355 18.00 2.30 0.50
C CYS A 355 19.46 2.78 0.49
N ASN A 356 20.28 2.24 1.39
CA ASN A 356 21.72 2.42 1.33
C ASN A 356 22.26 1.57 0.17
N PHE A 357 22.50 2.21 -0.97
CA PHE A 357 23.54 1.78 -1.90
C PHE A 357 24.76 2.66 -1.66
N ASP A 358 25.56 2.29 -0.66
CA ASP A 358 26.97 2.67 -0.61
C ASP A 358 27.79 1.42 -0.36
N ARG A 359 28.53 1.00 -1.38
CA ARG A 359 29.60 0.03 -1.23
C ARG A 359 30.79 0.77 -0.61
N GLY A 360 31.02 0.53 0.67
CA GLY A 360 32.29 0.78 1.33
C GLY A 360 32.24 1.83 2.42
N GLN A 361 31.95 1.40 3.64
CA GLN A 361 32.71 1.68 4.87
C GLN A 361 31.91 1.17 6.07
N THR A 362 32.41 0.09 6.69
CA THR A 362 31.86 -0.46 7.93
C THR A 362 32.56 0.17 9.13
N THR A 363 31.85 1.05 9.85
CA THR A 363 32.08 1.27 11.28
C THR A 363 30.76 1.64 11.97
N PRO A 364 30.35 0.92 13.03
CA PRO A 364 29.09 1.21 13.72
C PRO A 364 29.24 2.40 14.68
N MET A 365 28.40 3.43 14.50
CA MET A 365 28.16 4.46 15.52
C MET A 365 27.28 3.88 16.64
N LYS A 366 27.70 4.06 17.90
CA LYS A 366 26.86 3.87 19.08
C LYS A 366 26.04 5.14 19.32
N CYS A 367 24.72 5.04 19.33
CA CYS A 367 23.85 6.09 19.86
C CYS A 367 23.47 5.78 21.31
N SER A 368 23.72 6.75 22.18
CA SER A 368 23.34 6.80 23.59
C SER A 368 21.86 7.14 23.77
N ASN A 369 21.23 6.55 24.78
CA ASN A 369 19.83 6.75 25.15
C ASN A 369 19.57 8.18 25.64
N VAL A 370 18.53 8.82 25.10
CA VAL A 370 17.71 9.84 25.78
C VAL A 370 16.25 9.50 25.51
#